data_AF-A0A7C5IAE0-F1
#
_entry.id   AF-A0A7C5IAE0-F1
#
_cell.length_a   1.000
_cell.length_b   1.000
_cell.length_c   1.000
_cell.angle_alpha   90.00
_cell.angle_beta   90.00
_cell.angle_gamma   90.00
#
_symmetry.space_group_name_H-M   'P 1'
#
loop_
_entity.id
_entity.type
_entity.pdbx_description
1 polymer ?
#
loop_
_entity_poly.entity_id
_entity_poly.type
_entity_poly.pdbx_seq_one_letter_code
_entity_poly.pdbx_strand_id
1 'polypeptide(L)'
;MRAVLPILLLAWPALAFEVNGKHWDTMPIPYYVNPTGAPDFGDGKTPQQVVAEATAVWSSVRCASVSFEYKGATDATYAKDGKNTIFFVTKDWPWGKGAAGATLWIPTLPGEPMEVDLALNAEQFKWVPGGGDALQSDVVDPVSVIAHELGHWLGLSHSQDQFATMYQALLPAGVQATLTGDDRAGICTLYPSGVPDCEGDEDCGPDHVCREVAGVTVCDEVHDPPGAPCDRWNLDCEGMCFISFYECSAICAFTATDYSEGYCAPLCGKWNYCPPGFDCNVLASPPIAVCLKAQETPDAGEALDTPEGPGLEPWPGEEVTPGDEGPPYPPEFAKAEPPFEVHDDGMAGIGPGPEPRGASSGGCAAGGMAAPMWVWFVPVPGLFWRRKRAVD
;
A
#
# COMPACT_ATOMS: atom_id res chain seq x y z
N MET A 1 -0.87 -40.66 36.45
CA MET A 1 -1.18 -39.28 36.02
C MET A 1 -0.01 -38.80 35.17
N ARG A 2 -0.23 -38.50 33.88
CA ARG A 2 0.78 -37.83 33.04
C ARG A 2 0.49 -36.34 33.10
N ALA A 3 1.46 -35.52 33.52
CA ALA A 3 1.32 -34.08 33.52
C ALA A 3 1.37 -33.58 32.07
N VAL A 4 0.34 -32.86 31.65
CA VAL A 4 0.35 -32.11 30.38
C VAL A 4 1.00 -30.76 30.69
N LEU A 5 2.15 -30.50 30.09
CA LEU A 5 2.82 -29.20 30.19
C LEU A 5 2.09 -28.23 29.24
N PRO A 6 1.59 -27.08 29.70
CA PRO A 6 0.95 -26.12 28.82
C PRO A 6 2.01 -25.50 27.90
N ILE A 7 1.84 -25.66 26.59
CA ILE A 7 2.61 -24.92 25.59
C ILE A 7 2.08 -23.49 25.62
N LEU A 8 2.87 -22.57 26.20
CA LEU A 8 2.61 -21.14 26.06
C LEU A 8 2.94 -20.78 24.60
N LEU A 9 1.91 -20.64 23.78
CA LEU A 9 2.03 -19.95 22.50
C LEU A 9 2.26 -18.46 22.81
N LEU A 10 3.52 -18.04 22.81
CA LEU A 10 3.86 -16.63 22.68
C LEU A 10 3.43 -16.21 21.30
N ALA A 11 2.25 -15.61 21.20
CA ALA A 11 1.92 -14.79 20.04
C ALA A 11 2.95 -13.66 20.01
N TRP A 12 3.87 -13.72 19.07
CA TRP A 12 4.59 -12.51 18.67
C TRP A 12 3.52 -11.53 18.17
N PRO A 13 3.55 -10.25 18.58
CA PRO A 13 2.76 -9.26 17.86
C PRO A 13 3.17 -9.37 16.39
N ALA A 14 2.20 -9.31 15.48
CA ALA A 14 2.54 -8.99 14.10
C ALA A 14 3.36 -7.69 14.17
N LEU A 15 4.60 -7.73 13.70
CA LEU A 15 5.36 -6.50 13.53
C LEU A 15 4.55 -5.69 12.53
N ALA A 16 4.11 -4.50 12.94
CA ALA A 16 3.31 -3.66 12.07
C ALA A 16 4.13 -3.32 10.81
N PHE A 17 5.39 -2.92 11.06
CA PHE A 17 6.39 -2.58 10.05
C PHE A 17 7.36 -3.73 9.82
N GLU A 18 7.92 -3.80 8.62
CA GLU A 18 9.02 -4.69 8.28
C GLU A 18 10.35 -3.93 8.09
N VAL A 19 11.48 -4.61 8.26
CA VAL A 19 12.83 -4.03 8.11
C VAL A 19 13.67 -4.83 7.13
N ASN A 20 14.51 -4.15 6.35
CA ASN A 20 15.35 -4.75 5.31
C ASN A 20 16.76 -5.15 5.81
N GLY A 21 17.02 -4.94 7.10
CA GLY A 21 18.30 -5.28 7.76
C GLY A 21 19.46 -4.32 7.48
N LYS A 22 19.19 -3.14 6.91
CA LYS A 22 20.15 -2.04 6.76
C LYS A 22 19.95 -0.97 7.83
N HIS A 23 21.00 -0.23 8.16
CA HIS A 23 21.02 0.78 9.22
C HIS A 23 22.20 1.75 9.05
N TRP A 24 22.00 3.04 9.31
CA TRP A 24 23.05 4.06 9.30
C TRP A 24 23.66 4.26 10.69
N ASP A 25 24.90 3.84 10.87
CA ASP A 25 25.64 3.98 12.14
C ASP A 25 25.97 5.42 12.54
N THR A 26 25.76 6.41 11.66
CA THR A 26 26.13 7.81 11.91
C THR A 26 25.18 8.77 11.19
N MET A 27 24.78 9.81 11.92
CA MET A 27 23.93 10.91 11.46
C MET A 27 24.70 12.25 11.53
N PRO A 28 24.37 13.25 10.68
CA PRO A 28 23.40 13.19 9.61
C PRO A 28 23.90 12.36 8.41
N ILE A 29 22.99 11.75 7.66
CA ILE A 29 23.29 11.06 6.40
C ILE A 29 23.65 12.13 5.34
N PRO A 30 24.89 12.19 4.84
CA PRO A 30 25.23 13.11 3.77
C PRO A 30 24.52 12.68 2.48
N TYR A 31 24.01 13.61 1.68
CA TYR A 31 23.45 13.30 0.35
C TYR A 31 23.74 14.38 -0.69
N TYR A 32 23.72 13.98 -1.96
CA TYR A 32 23.89 14.82 -3.13
C TYR A 32 22.67 14.68 -4.04
N VAL A 33 22.36 15.72 -4.82
CA VAL A 33 21.27 15.70 -5.80
C VAL A 33 21.85 15.95 -7.18
N ASN A 34 21.60 15.05 -8.12
CA ASN A 34 21.81 15.29 -9.54
C ASN A 34 20.54 15.87 -10.17
N PRO A 35 20.50 17.17 -10.52
CA PRO A 35 19.33 17.78 -11.14
C PRO A 35 19.19 17.43 -12.63
N THR A 36 20.16 16.74 -13.23
CA THR A 36 20.14 16.39 -14.65
C THR A 36 19.01 15.40 -14.93
N GLY A 37 18.14 15.73 -15.89
CA GLY A 37 17.01 14.89 -16.25
C GLY A 37 15.83 14.95 -15.27
N ALA A 38 15.90 15.80 -14.24
CA ALA A 38 14.75 16.02 -13.37
C ALA A 38 13.56 16.60 -14.16
N PRO A 39 12.32 16.13 -13.89
CA PRO A 39 11.12 16.65 -14.51
C PRO A 39 10.78 18.06 -13.99
N ASP A 40 9.81 18.71 -14.65
CA ASP A 40 9.18 19.92 -14.11
C ASP A 40 8.19 19.53 -13.02
N PHE A 41 8.51 19.87 -11.77
CA PHE A 41 7.66 19.62 -10.60
C PHE A 41 6.55 20.67 -10.41
N GLY A 42 6.40 21.63 -11.33
CA GLY A 42 5.45 22.73 -11.17
C GLY A 42 5.92 23.78 -10.14
N ASP A 43 5.21 24.91 -10.11
CA ASP A 43 5.40 26.04 -9.19
C ASP A 43 6.84 26.58 -9.03
N GLY A 44 7.73 26.24 -9.96
CA GLY A 44 9.15 26.58 -9.91
C GLY A 44 9.96 25.80 -8.86
N LYS A 45 9.43 24.69 -8.31
CA LYS A 45 10.17 23.83 -7.37
C LYS A 45 11.41 23.23 -8.05
N THR A 46 12.56 23.34 -7.38
CA THR A 46 13.79 22.67 -7.83
C THR A 46 13.85 21.22 -7.32
N PRO A 47 14.65 20.34 -7.97
CA PRO A 47 14.86 18.97 -7.48
C PRO A 47 15.40 18.94 -6.06
N GLN A 48 16.22 19.92 -5.68
CA GLN A 48 16.77 20.05 -4.33
C GLN A 48 15.70 20.39 -3.29
N GLN A 49 14.71 21.22 -3.64
CA GLN A 49 13.60 21.57 -2.73
C GLN A 49 12.70 20.37 -2.49
N VAL A 50 12.33 19.65 -3.55
CA VAL A 50 11.51 18.43 -3.47
C VAL A 50 12.19 17.34 -2.63
N VAL A 51 13.49 17.12 -2.84
CA VAL A 51 14.27 16.18 -2.02
C VAL A 51 14.37 16.67 -0.56
N ALA A 52 14.53 17.98 -0.33
CA ALA A 52 14.55 18.53 1.03
C ALA A 52 13.21 18.32 1.77
N GLU A 53 12.09 18.49 1.07
CA GLU A 53 10.75 18.16 1.58
C GLU A 53 10.66 16.67 1.98
N ALA A 54 11.05 15.74 1.10
CA ALA A 54 11.03 14.30 1.40
C ALA A 54 11.99 13.87 2.52
N THR A 55 13.17 14.47 2.65
CA THR A 55 14.06 14.22 3.81
C THR A 55 13.51 14.81 5.11
N ALA A 56 12.70 15.86 5.04
CA ALA A 56 12.06 16.46 6.21
C ALA A 56 10.92 15.58 6.76
N VAL A 57 10.22 14.83 5.91
CA VAL A 57 9.20 13.83 6.33
C VAL A 57 9.78 12.91 7.42
N TRP A 58 10.87 12.21 7.12
CA TRP A 58 11.56 11.33 8.09
C TRP A 58 12.27 12.06 9.22
N SER A 59 12.85 13.25 8.97
CA SER A 59 13.55 14.02 10.00
C SER A 59 12.61 14.76 10.98
N SER A 60 11.30 14.75 10.73
CA SER A 60 10.29 15.39 11.58
C SER A 60 9.78 14.51 12.72
N VAL A 61 10.00 13.19 12.63
CA VAL A 61 9.53 12.19 13.61
C VAL A 61 10.30 12.36 14.92
N ARG A 62 9.61 12.78 15.99
CA ARG A 62 10.21 13.17 17.27
C ARG A 62 10.84 12.00 18.01
N CYS A 63 10.29 10.79 17.87
CA CYS A 63 10.89 9.58 18.45
C CYS A 63 12.11 9.03 17.68
N ALA A 64 12.49 9.62 16.55
CA ALA A 64 13.63 9.20 15.74
C ALA A 64 14.76 10.24 15.72
N SER A 65 16.01 9.77 15.68
CA SER A 65 17.24 10.58 15.58
C SER A 65 17.73 10.70 14.12
N VAL A 66 16.81 10.62 13.16
CA VAL A 66 17.14 10.70 11.73
C VAL A 66 17.43 12.13 11.33
N SER A 67 18.48 12.33 10.54
CA SER A 67 18.77 13.63 9.93
C SER A 67 19.60 13.47 8.67
N PHE A 68 19.43 14.40 7.72
CA PHE A 68 20.12 14.40 6.43
C PHE A 68 20.92 15.71 6.25
N GLU A 69 22.06 15.64 5.56
CA GLU A 69 22.89 16.80 5.23
C GLU A 69 23.07 16.94 3.72
N TYR A 70 22.45 17.96 3.12
CA TYR A 70 22.64 18.26 1.71
C TYR A 70 24.06 18.77 1.45
N LYS A 71 24.86 18.01 0.70
CA LYS A 71 26.27 18.31 0.39
C LYS A 71 26.45 19.10 -0.91
N GLY A 72 25.39 19.28 -1.69
CA GLY A 72 25.39 20.07 -2.93
C GLY A 72 24.93 19.28 -4.17
N ALA A 73 24.94 19.98 -5.31
CA ALA A 73 24.59 19.37 -6.58
C ALA A 73 25.77 18.55 -7.13
N THR A 74 25.47 17.48 -7.86
CA THR A 74 26.47 16.62 -8.54
C THR A 74 25.97 16.26 -9.95
N ASP A 75 26.86 15.75 -10.79
CA ASP A 75 26.55 15.08 -12.06
C ASP A 75 26.60 13.55 -11.98
N ALA A 76 26.85 13.00 -10.78
CA ALA A 76 26.93 11.58 -10.51
C ALA A 76 25.56 10.88 -10.66
N THR A 77 25.62 9.59 -10.95
CA THR A 77 24.50 8.64 -10.97
C THR A 77 25.01 7.34 -10.33
N TYR A 78 24.21 6.27 -10.32
CA TYR A 78 24.58 4.97 -9.76
C TYR A 78 26.05 4.57 -10.02
N ALA A 79 26.89 4.68 -8.98
CA ALA A 79 28.32 4.38 -9.01
C ALA A 79 28.87 4.29 -7.60
N LYS A 80 29.89 3.46 -7.37
CA LYS A 80 30.67 3.47 -6.14
C LYS A 80 31.70 4.61 -6.17
N ASP A 81 31.29 5.82 -5.83
CA ASP A 81 32.12 7.04 -5.84
C ASP A 81 32.28 7.71 -4.45
N GLY A 82 31.67 7.13 -3.41
CA GLY A 82 31.64 7.63 -2.05
C GLY A 82 30.56 8.69 -1.79
N LYS A 83 29.58 8.82 -2.68
CA LYS A 83 28.43 9.72 -2.51
C LYS A 83 27.13 8.95 -2.45
N ASN A 84 26.25 9.49 -1.64
CA ASN A 84 24.86 9.14 -1.54
C ASN A 84 24.06 10.00 -2.54
N THR A 85 23.81 9.53 -3.76
CA THR A 85 23.30 10.36 -4.86
C THR A 85 21.83 10.08 -5.20
N ILE A 86 21.00 11.12 -5.15
CA ILE A 86 19.63 11.11 -5.67
C ILE A 86 19.66 11.63 -7.11
N PHE A 87 19.22 10.83 -8.08
CA PHE A 87 19.33 11.14 -9.50
C PHE A 87 18.10 10.70 -10.32
N PHE A 88 17.90 11.32 -11.47
CA PHE A 88 16.74 11.08 -12.34
C PHE A 88 17.16 10.32 -13.61
N VAL A 89 16.41 9.27 -13.93
CA VAL A 89 16.62 8.44 -15.12
C VAL A 89 15.54 8.77 -16.14
N THR A 90 15.94 9.37 -17.26
CA THR A 90 15.02 9.86 -18.31
C THR A 90 14.80 8.87 -19.46
N LYS A 91 15.60 7.80 -19.52
CA LYS A 91 15.61 6.79 -20.57
C LYS A 91 16.16 5.47 -20.06
N ASP A 92 15.73 4.38 -20.69
CA ASP A 92 16.25 3.03 -20.48
C ASP A 92 16.16 2.60 -19.00
N TRP A 93 15.05 2.95 -18.33
CA TRP A 93 14.77 2.60 -16.93
C TRP A 93 14.93 1.09 -16.70
N PRO A 94 15.93 0.65 -15.90
CA PRO A 94 16.30 -0.77 -15.81
C PRO A 94 15.44 -1.57 -14.82
N TRP A 95 14.69 -0.89 -13.95
CA TRP A 95 13.74 -1.51 -13.03
C TRP A 95 12.36 -1.66 -13.71
N GLY A 96 11.41 -2.31 -13.06
CA GLY A 96 10.08 -2.58 -13.65
C GLY A 96 9.38 -1.29 -14.13
N LYS A 97 8.60 -1.35 -15.22
CA LYS A 97 7.98 -0.14 -15.81
C LYS A 97 7.03 0.61 -14.89
N GLY A 98 6.50 -0.04 -13.86
CA GLY A 98 5.67 0.59 -12.83
C GLY A 98 6.43 1.00 -11.56
N ALA A 99 7.77 0.91 -11.56
CA ALA A 99 8.59 1.42 -10.46
C ALA A 99 8.90 2.90 -10.66
N ALA A 100 8.41 3.77 -9.76
CA ALA A 100 8.71 5.20 -9.79
C ALA A 100 10.07 5.55 -9.15
N GLY A 101 10.60 4.66 -8.31
CA GLY A 101 11.91 4.79 -7.66
C GLY A 101 12.66 3.44 -7.57
N ALA A 102 13.92 3.51 -7.15
CA ALA A 102 14.68 2.37 -6.68
C ALA A 102 15.83 2.80 -5.74
N THR A 103 15.94 2.14 -4.60
CA THR A 103 17.00 2.34 -3.60
C THR A 103 18.15 1.34 -3.81
N LEU A 104 19.35 1.87 -4.06
CA LEU A 104 20.49 1.13 -4.59
C LEU A 104 21.61 1.02 -3.56
N TRP A 105 21.51 0.03 -2.68
CA TRP A 105 22.54 -0.30 -1.69
C TRP A 105 23.83 -0.79 -2.35
N ILE A 106 24.90 0.00 -2.30
CA ILE A 106 26.18 -0.33 -2.92
C ILE A 106 27.02 -1.21 -1.98
N PRO A 107 27.53 -2.38 -2.42
CA PRO A 107 28.38 -3.23 -1.59
C PRO A 107 29.72 -2.57 -1.21
N THR A 108 29.91 -2.39 0.09
CA THR A 108 31.12 -1.82 0.70
C THR A 108 31.98 -2.91 1.36
N LEU A 109 33.30 -2.68 1.42
CA LEU A 109 34.21 -3.57 2.16
C LEU A 109 34.08 -3.31 3.67
N PRO A 110 34.46 -4.26 4.53
CA PRO A 110 34.43 -4.06 5.98
C PRO A 110 35.24 -2.82 6.41
N GLY A 111 34.56 -1.83 6.99
CA GLY A 111 35.14 -0.56 7.43
C GLY A 111 35.13 0.58 6.39
N GLU A 112 34.62 0.35 5.18
CA GLU A 112 34.24 1.45 4.27
C GLU A 112 32.89 2.04 4.71
N PRO A 113 32.67 3.36 4.52
CA PRO A 113 31.37 3.97 4.78
C PRO A 113 30.31 3.35 3.87
N MET A 114 29.10 3.22 4.41
CA MET A 114 27.91 2.79 3.69
C MET A 114 27.55 3.81 2.59
N GLU A 115 27.13 3.32 1.42
CA GLU A 115 26.88 4.12 0.23
C GLU A 115 25.60 3.63 -0.46
N VAL A 116 24.70 4.56 -0.77
CA VAL A 116 23.39 4.29 -1.36
C VAL A 116 23.04 5.38 -2.35
N ASP A 117 22.72 4.98 -3.56
CA ASP A 117 22.12 5.88 -4.55
C ASP A 117 20.60 5.65 -4.64
N LEU A 118 19.87 6.68 -5.04
CA LEU A 118 18.42 6.64 -5.22
C LEU A 118 18.11 7.06 -6.66
N ALA A 119 17.62 6.11 -7.45
CA ALA A 119 17.18 6.36 -8.83
C ALA A 119 15.70 6.74 -8.86
N LEU A 120 15.36 7.82 -9.57
CA LEU A 120 13.99 8.30 -9.75
C LEU A 120 13.58 8.20 -11.22
N ASN A 121 12.39 7.66 -11.47
CA ASN A 121 11.92 7.37 -12.82
C ASN A 121 11.30 8.59 -13.50
N ALA A 122 12.09 9.28 -14.31
CA ALA A 122 11.66 10.39 -15.17
C ALA A 122 11.38 9.93 -16.62
N GLU A 123 11.31 8.62 -16.90
CA GLU A 123 10.96 8.07 -18.21
C GLU A 123 9.47 7.70 -18.31
N GLN A 124 8.94 6.93 -17.35
CA GLN A 124 7.56 6.46 -17.37
C GLN A 124 6.55 7.38 -16.67
N PHE A 125 6.99 8.18 -15.70
CA PHE A 125 6.09 8.92 -14.81
C PHE A 125 6.12 10.44 -15.02
N LYS A 126 4.95 11.07 -14.80
CA LYS A 126 4.81 12.52 -14.68
C LYS A 126 4.80 12.89 -13.19
N TRP A 127 5.65 13.82 -12.80
CA TRP A 127 5.87 14.20 -11.41
C TRP A 127 5.11 15.50 -11.11
N VAL A 128 4.08 15.44 -10.25
CA VAL A 128 3.18 16.56 -9.96
C VAL A 128 2.88 16.60 -8.46
N PRO A 129 3.10 17.70 -7.74
CA PRO A 129 2.74 17.83 -6.33
C PRO A 129 1.26 17.51 -6.08
N GLY A 130 0.99 16.64 -5.11
CA GLY A 130 -0.33 16.06 -4.84
C GLY A 130 -0.72 14.90 -5.77
N GLY A 131 0.17 14.48 -6.67
CA GLY A 131 -0.04 13.33 -7.56
C GLY A 131 -1.17 13.50 -8.57
N GLY A 132 -1.61 12.37 -9.14
CA GLY A 132 -2.83 12.26 -9.93
C GLY A 132 -4.01 11.74 -9.13
N ASP A 133 -5.21 11.88 -9.68
CA ASP A 133 -6.40 11.19 -9.13
C ASP A 133 -6.36 9.67 -9.39
N ALA A 134 -7.32 8.94 -8.83
CA ALA A 134 -7.46 7.48 -8.95
C ALA A 134 -7.50 6.91 -10.38
N LEU A 135 -7.60 7.75 -11.41
CA LEU A 135 -7.57 7.36 -12.83
C LEU A 135 -6.22 7.64 -13.51
N GLN A 136 -5.25 8.22 -12.80
CA GLN A 136 -3.99 8.75 -13.34
C GLN A 136 -2.75 8.08 -12.73
N SER A 137 -2.64 6.75 -12.86
CA SER A 137 -1.55 5.95 -12.27
C SER A 137 -0.13 6.27 -12.78
N ASP A 138 0.00 7.08 -13.84
CA ASP A 138 1.28 7.59 -14.37
C ASP A 138 1.65 8.97 -13.80
N VAL A 139 0.82 9.56 -12.94
CA VAL A 139 1.06 10.86 -12.30
C VAL A 139 1.32 10.67 -10.80
N VAL A 140 2.56 10.88 -10.38
CA VAL A 140 3.03 10.61 -9.01
C VAL A 140 3.33 11.90 -8.25
N ASP A 141 3.08 11.88 -6.94
CA ASP A 141 3.58 12.93 -6.05
C ASP A 141 5.10 12.77 -5.84
N PRO A 142 5.89 13.84 -6.03
CA PRO A 142 7.34 13.76 -5.89
C PRO A 142 7.83 13.50 -4.47
N VAL A 143 7.12 13.98 -3.45
CA VAL A 143 7.50 13.79 -2.05
C VAL A 143 7.20 12.35 -1.65
N SER A 144 6.04 11.81 -2.02
CA SER A 144 5.67 10.41 -1.75
C SER A 144 6.69 9.40 -2.25
N VAL A 145 7.07 9.49 -3.54
CA VAL A 145 8.02 8.52 -4.13
C VAL A 145 9.40 8.63 -3.47
N ILE A 146 9.88 9.84 -3.22
CA ILE A 146 11.22 10.03 -2.61
C ILE A 146 11.18 9.65 -1.13
N ALA A 147 10.08 9.89 -0.40
CA ALA A 147 9.90 9.47 0.99
C ALA A 147 9.88 7.94 1.12
N HIS A 148 9.17 7.22 0.24
CA HIS A 148 9.16 5.77 0.18
C HIS A 148 10.58 5.18 0.01
N GLU A 149 11.32 5.65 -0.99
CA GLU A 149 12.69 5.22 -1.23
C GLU A 149 13.64 5.64 -0.09
N LEU A 150 13.43 6.81 0.54
CA LEU A 150 14.15 7.20 1.75
C LEU A 150 13.85 6.27 2.94
N GLY A 151 12.67 5.68 3.06
CA GLY A 151 12.37 4.68 4.08
C GLY A 151 13.14 3.38 3.85
N HIS A 152 13.22 2.90 2.61
CA HIS A 152 14.13 1.81 2.23
C HIS A 152 15.60 2.13 2.54
N TRP A 153 16.03 3.36 2.25
CA TRP A 153 17.36 3.88 2.55
C TRP A 153 17.64 3.94 4.06
N LEU A 154 16.61 4.21 4.87
CA LEU A 154 16.71 4.20 6.33
C LEU A 154 16.65 2.79 6.94
N GLY A 155 16.22 1.77 6.19
CA GLY A 155 16.25 0.37 6.63
C GLY A 155 14.89 -0.31 6.72
N LEU A 156 13.81 0.35 6.28
CA LEU A 156 12.46 -0.21 6.25
C LEU A 156 12.26 -1.10 5.01
N SER A 157 11.44 -2.15 5.17
CA SER A 157 10.88 -2.92 4.06
C SER A 157 9.50 -2.35 3.70
N HIS A 158 8.79 -2.96 2.73
CA HIS A 158 7.41 -2.58 2.46
C HIS A 158 6.50 -2.86 3.66
N SER A 159 5.52 -2.00 3.89
CA SER A 159 4.47 -2.22 4.89
C SER A 159 3.28 -3.02 4.31
N GLN A 160 2.52 -3.65 5.22
CA GLN A 160 1.21 -4.24 4.95
C GLN A 160 0.05 -3.24 5.21
N ASP A 161 0.31 -2.16 5.93
CA ASP A 161 -0.60 -1.01 6.02
C ASP A 161 -0.73 -0.38 4.63
N GLN A 162 -1.97 -0.23 4.15
CA GLN A 162 -2.22 0.23 2.80
C GLN A 162 -2.14 1.75 2.64
N PHE A 163 -2.04 2.52 3.71
CA PHE A 163 -1.84 3.97 3.67
C PHE A 163 -0.39 4.39 3.92
N ALA A 164 0.43 3.49 4.47
CA ALA A 164 1.84 3.74 4.77
C ALA A 164 2.62 4.31 3.58
N THR A 165 3.54 5.23 3.88
CA THR A 165 4.57 5.66 2.93
C THR A 165 5.31 4.44 2.40
N MET A 166 5.59 3.44 3.25
CA MET A 166 6.22 2.19 2.84
C MET A 166 5.31 1.16 2.15
N TYR A 167 4.04 1.45 1.86
CA TYR A 167 3.20 0.52 1.09
C TYR A 167 3.74 0.33 -0.34
N GLN A 168 3.78 -0.93 -0.81
CA GLN A 168 4.49 -1.33 -2.03
C GLN A 168 3.95 -0.77 -3.35
N ALA A 169 2.74 -0.23 -3.36
CA ALA A 169 2.10 0.35 -4.53
C ALA A 169 2.00 1.87 -4.41
N LEU A 170 2.06 2.53 -5.56
CA LEU A 170 1.86 3.97 -5.70
C LEU A 170 0.37 4.29 -5.54
N LEU A 171 0.04 5.16 -4.60
CA LEU A 171 -1.33 5.58 -4.31
C LEU A 171 -1.64 6.95 -4.93
N PRO A 172 -2.92 7.21 -5.30
CA PRO A 172 -3.33 8.50 -5.85
C PRO A 172 -3.32 9.61 -4.79
N ALA A 173 -3.54 10.85 -5.23
CA ALA A 173 -3.68 12.05 -4.41
C ALA A 173 -2.49 12.39 -3.49
N GLY A 174 -1.35 11.69 -3.63
CA GLY A 174 -0.15 11.92 -2.82
C GLY A 174 -0.30 11.52 -1.35
N VAL A 175 -1.23 10.60 -1.02
CA VAL A 175 -1.47 10.16 0.36
C VAL A 175 -0.22 9.58 1.04
N GLN A 176 0.71 9.02 0.26
CA GLN A 176 2.00 8.50 0.75
C GLN A 176 3.08 9.60 0.94
N ALA A 177 2.71 10.89 0.94
CA ALA A 177 3.64 11.99 1.29
C ALA A 177 3.77 12.19 2.81
N THR A 178 2.91 11.54 3.59
CA THR A 178 2.89 11.55 5.06
C THR A 178 3.16 10.16 5.62
N LEU A 179 3.62 10.11 6.87
CA LEU A 179 3.97 8.86 7.57
C LEU A 179 2.82 8.42 8.46
N THR A 180 2.31 7.22 8.21
CA THR A 180 1.41 6.53 9.13
C THR A 180 2.14 6.18 10.43
N GLY A 181 1.39 5.75 11.45
CA GLY A 181 1.97 5.25 12.69
C GLY A 181 2.82 3.99 12.47
N ASP A 182 2.60 3.25 11.38
CA ASP A 182 3.47 2.12 11.03
C ASP A 182 4.88 2.57 10.64
N ASP A 183 4.97 3.49 9.67
CA ASP A 183 6.21 4.10 9.22
C ASP A 183 6.98 4.73 10.41
N ARG A 184 6.25 5.42 11.29
CA ARG A 184 6.77 6.08 12.49
C ARG A 184 7.27 5.08 13.53
N ALA A 185 6.51 4.03 13.83
CA ALA A 185 6.92 2.98 14.77
C ALA A 185 8.18 2.27 14.27
N GLY A 186 8.27 2.02 12.96
CA GLY A 186 9.46 1.47 12.31
C GLY A 186 10.69 2.35 12.47
N ILE A 187 10.60 3.62 12.08
CA ILE A 187 11.77 4.51 12.12
C ILE A 187 12.21 4.85 13.55
N CYS A 188 11.28 4.94 14.51
CA CYS A 188 11.59 5.14 15.92
C CYS A 188 12.16 3.88 16.60
N THR A 189 11.86 2.69 16.08
CA THR A 189 12.53 1.46 16.51
C THR A 189 13.96 1.35 15.96
N LEU A 190 14.18 1.79 14.71
CA LEU A 190 15.50 1.76 14.08
C LEU A 190 16.46 2.82 14.62
N TYR A 191 15.98 4.06 14.85
CA TYR A 191 16.81 5.21 15.24
C TYR A 191 16.31 5.94 16.51
N PRO A 192 16.08 5.25 17.64
CA PRO A 192 15.39 5.85 18.79
C PRO A 192 16.08 7.12 19.33
N SER A 193 15.30 8.20 19.49
CA SER A 193 15.76 9.45 20.14
C SER A 193 15.64 9.41 21.67
N GLY A 194 14.88 8.46 22.21
CA GLY A 194 14.63 8.31 23.65
C GLY A 194 13.46 9.15 24.19
N VAL A 195 12.69 9.80 23.31
CA VAL A 195 11.39 10.41 23.61
C VAL A 195 10.28 9.76 22.76
N PRO A 196 9.00 9.77 23.16
CA PRO A 196 7.90 9.36 22.30
C PRO A 196 7.65 10.39 21.18
N ASP A 197 6.90 10.00 20.14
CA ASP A 197 6.50 10.95 19.07
C ASP A 197 5.50 11.98 19.61
N CYS A 198 4.56 11.49 20.44
CA CYS A 198 3.48 12.24 21.05
C CYS A 198 3.21 11.79 22.49
N GLU A 199 2.58 12.65 23.27
CA GLU A 199 2.06 12.39 24.61
C GLU A 199 0.51 12.45 24.65
N GLY A 200 -0.10 13.16 23.69
CA GLY A 200 -1.55 13.20 23.44
C GLY A 200 -1.89 13.57 21.99
N ASP A 201 -3.17 13.48 21.61
CA ASP A 201 -3.65 13.76 20.25
C ASP A 201 -3.31 15.19 19.80
N GLU A 202 -3.23 16.15 20.74
CA GLU A 202 -2.86 17.53 20.49
C GLU A 202 -1.44 17.73 19.93
N ASP A 203 -0.54 16.76 20.07
CA ASP A 203 0.83 16.81 19.53
C ASP A 203 0.87 16.46 18.03
N CYS A 204 -0.14 15.75 17.52
CA CYS A 204 -0.08 15.10 16.20
C CYS A 204 -0.59 15.95 15.04
N GLY A 205 -1.24 17.08 15.31
CA GLY A 205 -1.82 17.94 14.29
C GLY A 205 -3.22 17.51 13.85
N PRO A 206 -3.72 18.02 12.72
CA PRO A 206 -5.03 17.65 12.19
C PRO A 206 -5.03 16.20 11.68
N ASP A 207 -6.19 15.54 11.79
CA ASP A 207 -6.49 14.23 11.19
C ASP A 207 -5.52 13.10 11.60
N HIS A 208 -4.87 13.27 12.75
CA HIS A 208 -4.01 12.27 13.41
C HIS A 208 -4.42 12.08 14.88
N VAL A 209 -4.11 10.93 15.44
CA VAL A 209 -4.26 10.58 16.87
C VAL A 209 -2.97 10.01 17.43
N CYS A 210 -2.76 10.17 18.74
CA CYS A 210 -1.62 9.60 19.44
C CYS A 210 -1.96 8.17 19.92
N ARG A 211 -1.38 7.14 19.29
CA ARG A 211 -1.68 5.73 19.63
C ARG A 211 -0.42 4.88 19.77
N GLU A 212 -0.56 3.72 20.41
CA GLU A 212 0.54 2.75 20.53
C GLU A 212 0.53 1.81 19.32
N VAL A 213 1.58 1.86 18.51
CA VAL A 213 1.81 0.98 17.35
C VAL A 213 3.07 0.17 17.62
N ALA A 214 2.96 -1.16 17.56
CA ALA A 214 4.06 -2.10 17.85
C ALA A 214 4.81 -1.87 19.19
N GLY A 215 4.17 -1.24 20.19
CA GLY A 215 4.78 -0.90 21.49
C GLY A 215 5.50 0.46 21.54
N VAL A 216 5.36 1.29 20.49
CA VAL A 216 5.86 2.67 20.43
C VAL A 216 4.68 3.63 20.35
N THR A 217 4.68 4.69 21.16
CA THR A 217 3.66 5.75 21.10
C THR A 217 4.01 6.72 19.98
N VAL A 218 3.16 6.75 18.95
CA VAL A 218 3.35 7.49 17.69
C VAL A 218 2.09 8.25 17.30
N CYS A 219 2.26 9.31 16.52
CA CYS A 219 1.16 9.90 15.78
C CYS A 219 0.75 8.96 14.66
N ASP A 220 -0.54 8.83 14.41
CA ASP A 220 -1.07 7.94 13.38
C ASP A 220 -2.30 8.56 12.72
N GLU A 221 -2.49 8.27 11.44
CA GLU A 221 -3.52 8.89 10.61
C GLU A 221 -4.92 8.35 10.96
N VAL A 222 -5.94 9.21 10.81
CA VAL A 222 -7.35 8.87 11.04
C VAL A 222 -8.09 8.82 9.71
N HIS A 223 -8.40 7.61 9.28
CA HIS A 223 -9.08 7.34 8.02
C HIS A 223 -10.62 7.45 8.13
N ASP A 224 -11.26 7.77 6.99
CA ASP A 224 -12.70 7.99 6.86
C ASP A 224 -13.54 6.74 7.22
N PRO A 225 -14.49 6.85 8.18
CA PRO A 225 -15.26 5.71 8.67
C PRO A 225 -16.36 5.26 7.69
N PRO A 226 -16.95 4.05 7.88
CA PRO A 226 -18.03 3.54 7.04
C PRO A 226 -19.18 4.53 6.82
N GLY A 227 -19.39 4.90 5.55
CA GLY A 227 -20.43 5.83 5.11
C GLY A 227 -19.99 7.27 4.89
N ALA A 228 -18.77 7.64 5.29
CA ALA A 228 -18.12 8.91 4.93
C ALA A 228 -17.99 9.08 3.41
N PRO A 229 -17.94 10.33 2.89
CA PRO A 229 -17.85 10.59 1.46
C PRO A 229 -16.45 10.30 0.92
N CYS A 230 -16.39 9.61 -0.22
CA CYS A 230 -15.14 9.38 -0.95
C CYS A 230 -15.33 9.72 -2.43
N ASP A 231 -14.25 10.10 -3.10
CA ASP A 231 -14.23 10.38 -4.53
C ASP A 231 -12.84 10.05 -5.10
N ARG A 232 -12.62 10.25 -6.40
CA ARG A 232 -11.35 9.92 -7.06
C ARG A 232 -10.12 10.69 -6.54
N TRP A 233 -10.31 11.77 -5.77
CA TRP A 233 -9.28 12.51 -5.05
C TRP A 233 -9.26 12.18 -3.56
N ASN A 234 -10.43 11.97 -2.92
CA ASN A 234 -10.53 11.53 -1.52
C ASN A 234 -10.75 10.00 -1.41
N LEU A 235 -9.66 9.24 -1.33
CA LEU A 235 -9.67 7.77 -1.17
C LEU A 235 -9.13 7.33 0.19
N ASP A 236 -9.67 7.93 1.25
CA ASP A 236 -9.17 7.78 2.63
C ASP A 236 -9.98 6.77 3.48
N CYS A 237 -10.65 5.79 2.88
CA CYS A 237 -11.55 4.92 3.65
C CYS A 237 -10.80 3.99 4.63
N GLU A 238 -11.29 3.87 5.88
CA GLU A 238 -10.67 2.99 6.90
C GLU A 238 -10.54 1.54 6.41
N GLY A 239 -9.29 1.08 6.26
CA GLY A 239 -8.94 -0.24 5.73
C GLY A 239 -9.24 -0.41 4.23
N MET A 240 -9.03 0.64 3.42
CA MET A 240 -9.29 0.62 1.98
C MET A 240 -8.48 -0.42 1.20
N CYS A 241 -9.14 -1.08 0.25
CA CYS A 241 -8.52 -1.95 -0.74
C CYS A 241 -7.95 -1.15 -1.92
N PHE A 242 -6.62 -1.16 -2.09
CA PHE A 242 -5.96 -0.63 -3.29
C PHE A 242 -5.55 -1.75 -4.27
N ILE A 243 -4.72 -2.71 -3.86
CA ILE A 243 -4.22 -3.78 -4.74
C ILE A 243 -5.19 -4.99 -4.81
N SER A 244 -5.74 -5.40 -3.66
CA SER A 244 -6.35 -6.71 -3.46
C SER A 244 -7.52 -6.63 -2.48
N PHE A 245 -8.54 -7.45 -2.65
CA PHE A 245 -9.67 -7.58 -1.70
C PHE A 245 -9.40 -8.52 -0.52
N TYR A 246 -8.23 -9.17 -0.49
CA TYR A 246 -7.91 -10.19 0.52
C TYR A 246 -7.12 -9.64 1.72
N GLU A 247 -6.59 -8.42 1.60
CA GLU A 247 -5.68 -7.77 2.56
C GLU A 247 -6.33 -6.60 3.33
N CYS A 248 -7.56 -6.23 2.96
CA CYS A 248 -8.25 -5.00 3.33
C CYS A 248 -9.68 -5.27 3.87
N SER A 249 -10.41 -4.20 4.24
CA SER A 249 -11.77 -4.30 4.77
C SER A 249 -12.80 -3.32 4.20
N ALA A 250 -12.44 -2.35 3.36
CA ALA A 250 -13.37 -1.37 2.78
C ALA A 250 -13.02 -0.96 1.34
N ILE A 251 -13.98 -0.37 0.64
CA ILE A 251 -13.79 0.26 -0.67
C ILE A 251 -14.45 1.63 -0.71
N CYS A 252 -14.05 2.48 -1.66
CA CYS A 252 -14.89 3.59 -2.09
C CYS A 252 -16.01 3.08 -3.02
N ALA A 253 -17.25 3.04 -2.53
CA ALA A 253 -18.41 2.67 -3.33
C ALA A 253 -18.93 3.88 -4.11
N PHE A 254 -18.42 4.07 -5.32
CA PHE A 254 -18.79 5.18 -6.19
C PHE A 254 -20.27 5.14 -6.61
N THR A 255 -20.95 6.27 -6.45
CA THR A 255 -22.34 6.50 -6.86
C THR A 255 -22.44 7.25 -8.19
N ALA A 256 -21.38 7.96 -8.60
CA ALA A 256 -21.28 8.65 -9.90
C ALA A 256 -20.34 7.91 -10.88
N THR A 257 -20.67 7.91 -12.17
CA THR A 257 -19.88 7.24 -13.23
C THR A 257 -18.56 7.93 -13.58
N ASP A 258 -18.39 9.18 -13.16
CA ASP A 258 -17.16 9.97 -13.31
C ASP A 258 -16.31 10.00 -12.03
N TYR A 259 -16.68 9.17 -11.05
CA TYR A 259 -15.98 8.97 -9.79
C TYR A 259 -15.89 10.25 -8.92
N SER A 260 -16.81 11.20 -9.15
CA SER A 260 -16.92 12.45 -8.37
C SER A 260 -17.68 12.30 -7.05
N GLU A 261 -18.41 11.20 -6.86
CA GLU A 261 -19.21 10.92 -5.66
C GLU A 261 -19.18 9.42 -5.33
N GLY A 262 -19.08 9.11 -4.04
CA GLY A 262 -19.08 7.77 -3.47
C GLY A 262 -19.14 7.82 -1.95
N TYR A 263 -19.08 6.65 -1.31
CA TYR A 263 -18.91 6.55 0.14
C TYR A 263 -18.10 5.32 0.56
N CYS A 264 -17.45 5.41 1.72
CA CYS A 264 -16.68 4.31 2.30
C CYS A 264 -17.60 3.14 2.67
N ALA A 265 -17.33 1.97 2.10
CA ALA A 265 -18.22 0.81 2.12
C ALA A 265 -17.44 -0.46 2.54
N PRO A 266 -17.69 -1.01 3.74
CA PRO A 266 -17.01 -2.21 4.21
C PRO A 266 -17.26 -3.45 3.36
N LEU A 267 -16.31 -4.38 3.35
CA LEU A 267 -16.49 -5.73 2.82
C LEU A 267 -17.19 -6.63 3.86
N CYS A 268 -18.22 -7.37 3.44
CA CYS A 268 -18.99 -8.27 4.32
C CYS A 268 -18.74 -9.76 4.06
N GLY A 269 -17.86 -10.13 3.12
CA GLY A 269 -17.77 -11.50 2.58
C GLY A 269 -17.45 -12.63 3.57
N LYS A 270 -16.79 -12.37 4.70
CA LYS A 270 -16.42 -13.41 5.67
C LYS A 270 -17.51 -13.72 6.71
N TRP A 271 -18.39 -12.75 7.00
CA TRP A 271 -19.33 -12.82 8.13
C TRP A 271 -20.76 -12.39 7.78
N ASN A 272 -21.01 -11.92 6.55
CA ASN A 272 -22.26 -11.32 6.10
C ASN A 272 -22.79 -10.23 7.04
N TYR A 273 -21.86 -9.51 7.69
CA TYR A 273 -22.13 -8.47 8.69
C TYR A 273 -21.84 -7.10 8.08
N CYS A 274 -22.73 -6.15 8.35
CA CYS A 274 -22.59 -4.75 7.95
C CYS A 274 -22.94 -3.82 9.12
N PRO A 275 -22.39 -2.60 9.16
CA PRO A 275 -22.80 -1.58 10.12
C PRO A 275 -24.30 -1.23 10.00
N PRO A 276 -24.93 -0.67 11.05
CA PRO A 276 -26.31 -0.20 10.98
C PRO A 276 -26.54 0.77 9.80
N GLY A 277 -27.60 0.53 9.03
CA GLY A 277 -27.91 1.32 7.83
C GLY A 277 -27.28 0.81 6.53
N PHE A 278 -26.60 -0.34 6.56
CA PHE A 278 -26.01 -0.98 5.38
C PHE A 278 -26.50 -2.42 5.22
N ASP A 279 -26.73 -2.83 3.97
CA ASP A 279 -27.07 -4.19 3.58
C ASP A 279 -25.88 -4.84 2.85
N CYS A 280 -25.58 -6.10 3.17
CA CYS A 280 -24.55 -6.86 2.47
C CYS A 280 -25.03 -7.28 1.07
N ASN A 281 -24.39 -6.75 0.03
CA ASN A 281 -24.73 -6.97 -1.36
C ASN A 281 -23.56 -7.62 -2.10
N VAL A 282 -23.84 -8.69 -2.86
CA VAL A 282 -22.83 -9.30 -3.73
C VAL A 282 -22.83 -8.60 -5.08
N LEU A 283 -21.76 -7.88 -5.36
CA LEU A 283 -21.49 -7.27 -6.65
C LEU A 283 -20.97 -8.37 -7.60
N ALA A 284 -21.40 -8.35 -8.86
CA ALA A 284 -21.22 -9.52 -9.75
C ALA A 284 -19.88 -9.54 -10.51
N SER A 285 -19.17 -8.42 -10.59
CA SER A 285 -17.94 -8.28 -11.37
C SER A 285 -17.11 -7.11 -10.85
N PRO A 286 -16.05 -7.35 -10.05
CA PRO A 286 -15.63 -8.65 -9.50
C PRO A 286 -16.66 -9.21 -8.49
N PRO A 287 -16.69 -10.54 -8.27
CA PRO A 287 -17.57 -11.17 -7.29
C PRO A 287 -17.12 -10.83 -5.85
N ILE A 288 -17.59 -9.71 -5.30
CA ILE A 288 -17.27 -9.25 -3.95
C ILE A 288 -18.55 -8.92 -3.17
N ALA A 289 -18.54 -9.16 -1.86
CA ALA A 289 -19.65 -8.82 -0.97
C ALA A 289 -19.32 -7.52 -0.23
N VAL A 290 -20.12 -6.48 -0.48
CA VAL A 290 -19.92 -5.10 0.03
C VAL A 290 -21.15 -4.62 0.77
N CYS A 291 -20.94 -3.93 1.88
CA CYS A 291 -21.95 -3.20 2.61
C CYS A 291 -22.34 -1.93 1.84
N LEU A 292 -23.47 -1.98 1.14
CA LEU A 292 -24.05 -0.80 0.50
C LEU A 292 -25.07 -0.17 1.45
N LYS A 293 -25.19 1.17 1.44
CA LYS A 293 -26.23 1.87 2.20
C LYS A 293 -27.59 1.27 1.83
N ALA A 294 -28.36 0.86 2.83
CA ALA A 294 -29.69 0.30 2.64
C ALA A 294 -30.52 1.29 1.83
N GLN A 295 -31.20 0.81 0.78
CA GLN A 295 -32.07 1.71 0.01
C GLN A 295 -33.18 2.18 0.94
N GLU A 296 -33.29 3.50 1.13
CA GLU A 296 -34.53 4.10 1.62
C GLU A 296 -35.63 3.65 0.65
N THR A 297 -36.43 2.66 1.06
CA THR A 297 -37.60 2.26 0.30
C THR A 297 -38.48 3.50 0.19
N PRO A 298 -38.75 4.04 -1.02
CA PRO A 298 -39.79 5.04 -1.16
C PRO A 298 -41.06 4.43 -0.58
N ASP A 299 -41.78 5.19 0.24
CA ASP A 299 -43.09 4.79 0.78
C ASP A 299 -43.88 4.08 -0.32
N ALA A 300 -44.40 2.89 -0.02
CA ALA A 300 -44.94 1.94 -1.02
C ALA A 300 -46.17 2.51 -1.75
N GLY A 301 -45.90 3.37 -2.74
CA GLY A 301 -46.87 4.06 -3.56
C GLY A 301 -47.52 3.12 -4.55
N GLU A 302 -48.64 2.54 -4.12
CA GLU A 302 -49.64 1.82 -4.92
C GLU A 302 -49.08 0.76 -5.88
N ALA A 303 -49.11 -0.50 -5.43
CA ALA A 303 -48.87 -1.65 -6.27
C ALA A 303 -49.79 -1.64 -7.51
N LEU A 304 -49.22 -1.46 -8.69
CA LEU A 304 -49.91 -1.69 -9.95
C LEU A 304 -49.93 -3.20 -10.23
N ASP A 305 -51.12 -3.79 -10.09
CA ASP A 305 -51.42 -5.17 -10.46
C ASP A 305 -50.82 -5.55 -11.81
N THR A 306 -50.01 -6.62 -11.84
CA THR A 306 -49.68 -7.35 -13.07
C THR A 306 -49.76 -8.86 -12.83
N PRO A 307 -50.19 -9.66 -13.82
CA PRO A 307 -50.82 -10.96 -13.54
C PRO A 307 -49.83 -12.09 -13.25
N GLU A 308 -50.29 -13.06 -12.48
CA GLU A 308 -49.55 -14.27 -12.10
C GLU A 308 -49.00 -15.04 -13.32
N GLY A 309 -47.70 -15.36 -13.27
CA GLY A 309 -47.01 -16.29 -14.16
C GLY A 309 -46.56 -17.54 -13.38
N PRO A 310 -46.45 -18.71 -14.01
CA PRO A 310 -46.63 -20.00 -13.33
C PRO A 310 -45.51 -20.35 -12.35
N GLY A 311 -45.91 -20.90 -11.21
CA GLY A 311 -44.99 -21.40 -10.17
C GLY A 311 -44.14 -22.57 -10.66
N LEU A 312 -42.88 -22.58 -10.22
CA LEU A 312 -41.97 -23.71 -10.37
C LEU A 312 -42.13 -24.64 -9.16
N GLU A 313 -42.39 -25.92 -9.41
CA GLU A 313 -42.58 -26.92 -8.36
C GLU A 313 -41.25 -27.25 -7.62
N PRO A 314 -41.29 -27.60 -6.32
CA PRO A 314 -40.10 -28.05 -5.59
C PRO A 314 -39.62 -29.42 -6.06
N TRP A 315 -38.30 -29.59 -6.15
CA TRP A 315 -37.69 -30.90 -6.41
C TRP A 315 -37.85 -31.81 -5.18
N PRO A 316 -38.13 -33.11 -5.35
CA PRO A 316 -38.28 -34.05 -4.24
C PRO A 316 -36.90 -34.34 -3.60
N GLY A 317 -36.90 -34.49 -2.27
CA GLY A 317 -35.68 -34.51 -1.48
C GLY A 317 -34.94 -35.84 -1.40
N GLU A 318 -33.80 -35.81 -0.72
CA GLU A 318 -33.04 -36.97 -0.29
C GLU A 318 -32.68 -36.77 1.20
N GLU A 319 -32.95 -37.79 2.02
CA GLU A 319 -32.87 -37.69 3.49
C GLU A 319 -31.41 -37.84 3.97
N VAL A 320 -30.93 -36.91 4.80
CA VAL A 320 -29.59 -37.03 5.41
C VAL A 320 -29.69 -37.83 6.72
N THR A 321 -29.24 -39.08 6.70
CA THR A 321 -29.03 -39.89 7.90
C THR A 321 -27.70 -39.52 8.57
N PRO A 322 -27.63 -39.28 9.90
CA PRO A 322 -26.38 -38.94 10.56
C PRO A 322 -25.50 -40.16 10.85
N GLY A 323 -24.22 -40.08 10.44
CA GLY A 323 -23.15 -40.99 10.84
C GLY A 323 -22.64 -41.90 9.72
N ASP A 324 -21.42 -41.63 9.26
CA ASP A 324 -20.33 -42.63 9.21
C ASP A 324 -18.98 -41.95 8.88
N GLU A 325 -17.89 -42.64 9.19
CA GLU A 325 -16.54 -42.07 9.35
C GLU A 325 -15.79 -41.86 8.02
N GLY A 326 -15.03 -40.77 7.91
CA GLY A 326 -14.21 -40.47 6.73
C GLY A 326 -12.90 -41.29 6.66
N PRO A 327 -12.46 -41.75 5.47
CA PRO A 327 -11.22 -42.51 5.32
C PRO A 327 -9.95 -41.61 5.33
N PRO A 328 -8.76 -42.18 5.63
CA PRO A 328 -7.63 -41.41 6.17
C PRO A 328 -6.57 -40.98 5.14
N TYR A 329 -5.80 -39.94 5.51
CA TYR A 329 -4.50 -39.59 4.90
C TYR A 329 -3.42 -40.64 5.21
N PRO A 330 -2.53 -40.98 4.25
CA PRO A 330 -1.24 -41.61 4.52
C PRO A 330 -0.08 -40.57 4.61
N PRO A 331 1.07 -40.90 5.23
CA PRO A 331 2.00 -39.89 5.75
C PRO A 331 3.48 -40.00 5.26
N GLU A 332 4.30 -39.12 5.84
CA GLU A 332 5.77 -39.14 6.02
C GLU A 332 6.71 -38.37 5.06
N PHE A 333 7.52 -37.53 5.72
CA PHE A 333 8.67 -36.77 5.23
C PHE A 333 9.97 -37.60 5.36
N ALA A 334 10.97 -37.36 4.48
CA ALA A 334 12.38 -37.48 4.88
C ALA A 334 13.39 -36.75 3.95
N LYS A 335 13.73 -35.50 4.31
CA LYS A 335 15.08 -34.88 4.34
C LYS A 335 16.09 -35.10 3.18
N ALA A 336 16.51 -33.98 2.56
CA ALA A 336 17.92 -33.61 2.40
C ALA A 336 18.08 -32.09 2.20
N GLU A 337 18.94 -31.44 2.98
CA GLU A 337 19.44 -30.06 2.77
C GLU A 337 20.96 -30.12 2.43
N PRO A 338 21.65 -29.00 2.12
CA PRO A 338 21.58 -28.31 0.83
C PRO A 338 22.98 -28.25 0.18
N PRO A 339 23.21 -27.47 -0.89
CA PRO A 339 23.58 -26.07 -0.63
C PRO A 339 22.99 -25.04 -1.62
N PHE A 340 23.03 -23.79 -1.17
CA PHE A 340 22.68 -22.53 -1.85
C PHE A 340 21.20 -22.16 -1.93
N GLU A 341 20.84 -21.13 -1.15
CA GLU A 341 19.52 -20.51 -1.06
C GLU A 341 19.40 -19.35 -2.07
N VAL A 342 18.20 -19.19 -2.64
CA VAL A 342 17.66 -17.94 -3.17
C VAL A 342 16.19 -17.92 -2.76
N HIS A 343 15.75 -16.92 -2.01
CA HIS A 343 14.33 -16.71 -1.71
C HIS A 343 13.70 -15.85 -2.81
N ASP A 344 12.76 -16.44 -3.54
CA ASP A 344 11.88 -15.79 -4.52
C ASP A 344 10.62 -16.66 -4.67
N ASP A 345 9.49 -16.23 -4.12
CA ASP A 345 8.30 -17.06 -3.93
C ASP A 345 7.24 -16.88 -5.04
N GLY A 346 7.36 -17.66 -6.12
CA GLY A 346 6.24 -18.09 -6.99
C GLY A 346 6.20 -17.52 -8.43
N MET A 347 6.84 -18.13 -9.45
CA MET A 347 6.50 -19.37 -10.19
C MET A 347 5.16 -19.35 -10.99
N ALA A 348 5.04 -19.81 -12.25
CA ALA A 348 6.00 -20.44 -13.20
C ALA A 348 5.61 -20.15 -14.68
N GLY A 349 6.58 -19.88 -15.57
CA GLY A 349 7.15 -20.84 -16.55
C GLY A 349 7.24 -20.22 -17.97
N ILE A 350 7.91 -20.73 -19.01
CA ILE A 350 8.76 -21.93 -19.28
C ILE A 350 9.88 -21.51 -20.30
N GLY A 351 11.04 -22.20 -20.33
CA GLY A 351 12.23 -21.83 -21.14
C GLY A 351 12.34 -22.45 -22.57
N PRO A 352 13.56 -22.65 -23.16
CA PRO A 352 14.90 -22.38 -22.60
C PRO A 352 16.01 -21.77 -23.54
N GLY A 353 16.87 -20.92 -22.97
CA GLY A 353 18.34 -20.79 -23.24
C GLY A 353 18.86 -20.00 -24.46
N PRO A 354 20.19 -19.69 -24.53
CA PRO A 354 21.21 -19.68 -23.48
C PRO A 354 21.88 -18.29 -23.24
N GLU A 355 22.61 -18.22 -22.13
CA GLU A 355 23.36 -17.10 -21.51
C GLU A 355 24.50 -16.47 -22.36
N PRO A 356 25.04 -15.25 -22.03
CA PRO A 356 25.95 -15.14 -20.87
C PRO A 356 25.91 -13.84 -20.02
N ARG A 357 25.97 -14.05 -18.69
CA ARG A 357 26.66 -13.25 -17.63
C ARG A 357 26.52 -11.70 -17.58
N GLY A 358 25.81 -11.24 -16.54
CA GLY A 358 25.88 -9.89 -15.94
C GLY A 358 25.73 -9.99 -14.41
N ALA A 359 26.21 -8.99 -13.65
CA ALA A 359 26.36 -9.10 -12.19
C ALA A 359 25.05 -8.93 -11.39
N SER A 360 24.98 -9.57 -10.23
CA SER A 360 23.86 -9.49 -9.28
C SER A 360 23.98 -8.27 -8.35
N SER A 361 22.98 -7.39 -8.35
CA SER A 361 22.80 -6.31 -7.38
C SER A 361 21.38 -6.36 -6.80
N GLY A 362 21.26 -6.57 -5.48
CA GLY A 362 19.97 -6.66 -4.79
C GLY A 362 19.40 -5.27 -4.50
N GLY A 363 18.70 -4.69 -5.48
CA GLY A 363 17.88 -3.50 -5.29
C GLY A 363 16.43 -3.88 -4.98
N CYS A 364 15.81 -3.17 -4.03
CA CYS A 364 14.36 -3.10 -3.91
C CYS A 364 13.85 -2.03 -4.87
N ALA A 365 12.67 -2.25 -5.45
CA ALA A 365 12.01 -1.29 -6.33
C ALA A 365 10.51 -1.32 -6.05
N ALA A 366 9.90 -0.15 -5.86
CA ALA A 366 8.45 -0.01 -5.72
C ALA A 366 7.72 -0.67 -6.91
N GLY A 367 6.72 -1.52 -6.64
CA GLY A 367 6.32 -2.58 -7.56
C GLY A 367 5.02 -2.33 -8.34
N GLY A 368 4.99 -1.40 -9.29
CA GLY A 368 3.82 -1.24 -10.15
C GLY A 368 3.62 -2.37 -11.18
N MET A 369 2.55 -3.16 -11.06
CA MET A 369 2.02 -4.01 -12.14
C MET A 369 1.64 -3.20 -13.39
N ALA A 370 2.07 -3.65 -14.56
CA ALA A 370 1.87 -2.93 -15.83
C ALA A 370 0.52 -3.25 -16.52
N ALA A 371 -0.60 -2.74 -15.97
CA ALA A 371 -1.90 -2.60 -16.66
C ALA A 371 -2.86 -1.72 -15.83
N PRO A 372 -3.88 -1.07 -16.42
CA PRO A 372 -4.87 -0.28 -15.66
C PRO A 372 -5.86 -1.20 -14.93
N MET A 373 -5.49 -1.67 -13.73
CA MET A 373 -6.37 -2.40 -12.81
C MET A 373 -6.24 -1.91 -11.34
N TRP A 374 -5.67 -0.73 -11.14
CA TRP A 374 -5.29 -0.19 -9.82
C TRP A 374 -6.43 0.24 -8.91
N VAL A 375 -7.66 0.23 -9.41
CA VAL A 375 -8.85 0.24 -8.58
C VAL A 375 -9.83 -0.73 -9.21
N TRP A 376 -10.30 -1.70 -8.43
CA TRP A 376 -11.48 -2.46 -8.79
C TRP A 376 -12.71 -1.58 -8.61
N PHE A 377 -12.93 -0.66 -9.54
CA PHE A 377 -14.12 0.17 -9.58
C PHE A 377 -15.35 -0.72 -9.73
N VAL A 378 -16.17 -0.81 -8.67
CA VAL A 378 -17.42 -1.56 -8.73
C VAL A 378 -18.59 -0.59 -8.74
N PRO A 379 -19.05 -0.14 -9.93
CA PRO A 379 -20.21 0.73 -10.03
C PRO A 379 -21.44 -0.02 -9.52
N VAL A 380 -22.16 0.54 -8.55
CA VAL A 380 -23.35 -0.09 -7.94
C VAL A 380 -24.42 -0.34 -9.01
N PRO A 381 -24.71 -1.60 -9.42
CA PRO A 381 -25.66 -1.87 -10.49
C PRO A 381 -27.10 -1.80 -9.93
N GLY A 382 -27.67 -0.59 -9.85
CA GLY A 382 -29.03 -0.42 -9.34
C GLY A 382 -29.59 1.00 -9.40
N LEU A 383 -28.77 2.04 -9.19
CA LEU A 383 -29.26 3.44 -9.22
C LEU A 383 -29.50 3.96 -10.64
N PHE A 384 -28.97 3.31 -11.68
CA PHE A 384 -29.03 3.78 -13.06
C PHE A 384 -30.30 3.37 -13.83
N TRP A 385 -31.51 3.65 -13.29
CA TRP A 385 -32.75 3.53 -14.08
C TRP A 385 -33.71 4.74 -13.95
N ARG A 386 -34.03 5.30 -15.13
CA ARG A 386 -35.11 6.27 -15.45
C ARG A 386 -34.92 7.75 -15.03
N ARG A 387 -34.03 8.46 -15.75
CA ARG A 387 -34.49 9.75 -16.31
C ARG A 387 -35.65 9.45 -17.26
N LYS A 388 -36.89 9.82 -16.89
CA LYS A 388 -38.00 9.89 -17.85
C LYS A 388 -37.59 10.84 -18.96
N ARG A 389 -37.59 10.37 -20.22
CA ARG A 389 -37.68 11.31 -21.35
C ARG A 389 -39.06 11.95 -21.27
N ALA A 390 -39.12 13.27 -21.14
CA ALA A 390 -40.32 13.98 -21.55
C ALA A 390 -40.51 13.74 -23.05
N VAL A 391 -41.72 13.36 -23.43
CA VAL A 391 -42.17 13.28 -24.81
C VAL A 391 -43.26 14.34 -24.93
N ASP A 392 -43.03 15.31 -25.81
CA ASP A 392 -44.09 16.14 -26.40
C ASP A 392 -44.68 15.38 -27.61
#